data_AF-A0A0C9SX83-F1
#
_entry.id   AF-A0A0C9SX83-F1
#
_cell.length_a   1.000
_cell.length_b   1.000
_cell.length_c   1.000
_cell.angle_alpha   90.00
_cell.angle_beta   90.00
_cell.angle_gamma   90.00
#
_symmetry.space_group_name_H-M   'P 1'
#
loop_
_entity.id
_entity.type
_entity.pdbx_description
1 polymer ?
#
loop_
_entity_poly.entity_id
_entity_poly.type
_entity_poly.pdbx_seq_one_letter_code
_entity_poly.pdbx_strand_id
1 'polypeptide(L)'
;MPLQDDPEFDLDITIDIQPLVEELRGLREVALYTPLHTGAEFLIKLNRVTPHARGRPLPRGFARQIPTRRAGGQYYTVVLERAIQTKRNSWGQVWVARVSDPADSDSEQNDSDLPVLGHIVVKIVQPSLLPHPNPDSYHQWEYIPPKNVACTEDWMYGQLQALQGREVPCYYGMQTVVTPCGESAWLLAMEYVEGETLSRWLDSCHDDPGNWRRPNDLTPEVFDKFKQLLTSGIEGVMAIHAQSVFHGDVRRPNLIIAKAFPVGPRVVFIDLALGREIDDFPSAVDGEIMDVCDQFLCCPAHATPITAWAEKGPLPNGWVFGTGY
;
A
#
# COMPACT_ATOMS: atom_id res chain seq x y z
N MET A 1 -1.78 -18.72 8.26
CA MET A 1 -3.22 -19.07 8.32
C MET A 1 -3.48 -19.96 7.12
N PRO A 2 -4.11 -21.14 7.23
CA PRO A 2 -4.53 -21.85 6.02
C PRO A 2 -5.49 -20.94 5.27
N LEU A 3 -5.19 -20.65 4.00
CA LEU A 3 -6.10 -19.95 3.10
C LEU A 3 -7.44 -20.70 3.17
N GLN A 4 -8.53 -19.98 3.46
CA GLN A 4 -9.85 -20.56 3.22
C GLN A 4 -9.91 -20.93 1.74
N ASP A 5 -10.29 -22.17 1.44
CA ASP A 5 -10.57 -22.62 0.08
C ASP A 5 -11.71 -21.76 -0.48
N ASP A 6 -11.34 -20.66 -1.11
CA ASP A 6 -12.21 -19.85 -1.93
C ASP A 6 -12.06 -20.34 -3.38
N PRO A 7 -12.97 -21.18 -3.87
CA PRO A 7 -12.84 -21.85 -5.17
C PRO A 7 -13.03 -20.89 -6.34
N GLU A 8 -13.45 -19.64 -6.10
CA GLU A 8 -13.95 -18.76 -7.16
C GLU A 8 -12.85 -18.32 -8.15
N PHE A 9 -11.56 -18.43 -7.81
CA PHE A 9 -10.44 -18.03 -8.69
C PHE A 9 -9.12 -18.80 -8.48
N ASP A 10 -9.15 -20.07 -8.03
CA ASP A 10 -7.93 -20.88 -7.99
C ASP A 10 -7.60 -21.42 -9.39
N LEU A 11 -6.71 -20.72 -10.08
CA LEU A 11 -6.23 -21.12 -11.39
C LEU A 11 -5.02 -22.03 -11.24
N ASP A 12 -5.24 -23.32 -11.53
CA ASP A 12 -4.15 -24.19 -11.95
C ASP A 12 -3.71 -23.74 -13.35
N ILE A 13 -2.47 -23.27 -13.47
CA ILE A 13 -1.82 -22.80 -14.71
C ILE A 13 -1.78 -23.86 -15.83
N THR A 14 -2.20 -25.09 -15.55
CA THR A 14 -2.36 -26.14 -16.55
C THR A 14 -3.70 -26.10 -17.31
N ILE A 15 -4.62 -25.22 -16.92
CA ILE A 15 -5.96 -25.07 -17.50
C ILE A 15 -5.95 -24.04 -18.65
N ASP A 16 -6.75 -24.28 -19.69
CA ASP A 16 -7.05 -23.30 -20.74
C ASP A 16 -7.62 -22.01 -20.11
N ILE A 17 -6.85 -20.93 -20.16
CA ILE A 17 -7.20 -19.65 -19.54
C ILE A 17 -8.19 -18.82 -20.38
N GLN A 18 -8.48 -19.21 -21.62
CA GLN A 18 -9.34 -18.47 -22.53
C GLN A 18 -10.75 -18.22 -21.95
N PRO A 19 -11.47 -19.23 -21.39
CA PRO A 19 -12.81 -19.01 -20.85
C PRO A 19 -12.83 -18.02 -19.70
N LEU A 20 -11.84 -18.09 -18.80
CA LEU A 20 -11.70 -17.13 -17.71
C LEU A 20 -11.49 -15.70 -18.26
N VAL A 21 -10.59 -15.53 -19.23
CA VAL A 21 -10.33 -14.20 -19.81
C VAL A 21 -11.59 -13.62 -20.45
N GLU A 22 -12.40 -14.45 -21.11
CA GLU A 22 -13.68 -14.03 -21.69
C GLU A 22 -14.69 -13.62 -20.59
N GLU A 23 -14.78 -14.39 -19.51
CA GLU A 23 -15.61 -14.07 -18.35
C GLU A 23 -15.19 -12.74 -17.70
N LEU A 24 -13.90 -12.58 -17.40
CA LEU A 24 -13.34 -11.36 -16.80
C LEU A 24 -13.52 -10.14 -17.71
N ARG A 25 -13.47 -10.31 -19.04
CA ARG A 25 -13.80 -9.24 -20.00
C ARG A 25 -15.27 -8.87 -19.95
N GLY A 26 -16.17 -9.86 -19.86
CA GLY A 26 -17.60 -9.62 -19.67
C GLY A 26 -17.88 -8.83 -18.39
N LEU A 27 -17.33 -9.28 -17.26
CA LEU A 27 -17.45 -8.59 -15.96
C LEU A 27 -16.85 -7.18 -16.01
N ARG A 28 -15.74 -6.98 -16.74
CA ARG A 28 -15.13 -5.65 -16.90
C ARG A 28 -16.08 -4.67 -17.56
N GLU A 29 -16.81 -5.07 -18.60
CA GLU A 29 -17.78 -4.18 -19.25
C GLU A 29 -18.92 -3.79 -18.29
N VAL A 30 -19.39 -4.73 -17.45
CA VAL A 30 -20.39 -4.44 -16.41
C VAL A 30 -19.81 -3.51 -15.34
N ALA A 31 -18.60 -3.77 -14.86
CA ALA A 31 -17.91 -2.94 -13.88
C ALA A 31 -17.67 -1.51 -14.38
N LEU A 32 -17.46 -1.33 -15.68
CA LEU A 32 -17.33 0.00 -16.29
C LEU A 32 -18.67 0.73 -16.41
N TYR A 33 -19.77 -0.01 -16.57
CA TYR A 33 -21.13 0.54 -16.60
C TYR A 33 -21.66 0.85 -15.19
N THR A 34 -21.23 0.07 -14.18
CA THR A 34 -21.65 0.21 -12.78
C THR A 34 -20.41 0.24 -11.87
N PRO A 35 -19.60 1.32 -11.95
CA PRO A 35 -18.34 1.39 -11.23
C PRO A 35 -18.54 1.63 -9.73
N LEU A 36 -17.49 1.33 -8.97
CA LEU A 36 -17.34 1.89 -7.63
C LEU A 36 -17.36 3.42 -7.71
N HIS A 37 -18.07 4.03 -6.78
CA HIS A 37 -18.26 5.47 -6.72
C HIS A 37 -18.20 5.95 -5.26
N THR A 38 -17.96 7.25 -5.08
CA THR A 38 -18.10 7.89 -3.78
C THR A 38 -19.51 7.65 -3.23
N GLY A 39 -19.59 7.21 -1.98
CA GLY A 39 -20.83 6.80 -1.32
C GLY A 39 -21.09 5.29 -1.35
N ALA A 40 -20.33 4.49 -2.11
CA ALA A 40 -20.46 3.04 -2.04
C ALA A 40 -20.09 2.54 -0.63
N GLU A 41 -20.90 1.62 -0.09
CA GLU A 41 -20.81 1.16 1.29
C GLU A 41 -20.50 -0.33 1.36
N PHE A 42 -19.65 -0.69 2.33
CA PHE A 42 -19.33 -2.08 2.64
C PHE A 42 -19.47 -2.30 4.14
N LEU A 43 -20.09 -3.42 4.51
CA LEU A 43 -20.14 -3.86 5.89
C LEU A 43 -18.98 -4.83 6.15
N ILE A 44 -17.97 -4.40 6.91
CA ILE A 44 -16.75 -5.19 7.12
C ILE A 44 -16.36 -5.29 8.60
N LYS A 45 -15.70 -6.39 8.96
CA LYS A 45 -15.01 -6.55 10.25
C LYS A 45 -13.65 -5.85 10.21
N LEU A 46 -13.32 -5.08 11.24
CA LEU A 46 -11.98 -4.50 11.36
C LEU A 46 -11.25 -5.16 12.52
N ASN A 47 -10.03 -5.64 12.26
CA ASN A 47 -9.17 -6.20 13.28
C ASN A 47 -8.51 -5.08 14.07
N ARG A 48 -8.41 -5.28 15.39
CA ARG A 48 -7.65 -4.38 16.25
C ARG A 48 -6.15 -4.60 16.01
N VAL A 49 -5.44 -3.50 15.79
CA VAL A 49 -3.98 -3.48 15.64
C VAL A 49 -3.36 -2.89 16.90
N THR A 50 -2.20 -3.40 17.29
CA THR A 50 -1.32 -2.74 18.27
C THR A 50 -0.20 -2.05 17.49
N PRO A 51 -0.24 -0.72 17.32
CA PRO A 51 0.79 -0.01 16.58
C PRO A 51 2.16 -0.16 17.25
N HIS A 52 3.21 -0.07 16.44
CA HIS A 52 4.58 0.01 16.93
C HIS A 52 4.70 1.13 17.98
N ALA A 53 5.43 0.89 19.09
CA ALA A 53 5.49 1.81 20.23
C ALA A 53 6.05 3.21 19.90
N ARG A 54 6.92 3.29 18.90
CA ARG A 54 7.45 4.55 18.31
C ARG A 54 6.81 4.93 16.98
N GLY A 55 5.66 4.33 16.67
CA GLY A 55 4.92 4.58 15.44
C GLY A 55 4.17 5.90 15.46
N ARG A 56 3.47 6.17 14.36
CA ARG A 56 2.55 7.27 14.21
C ARG A 56 1.42 7.14 15.24
N PRO A 57 0.95 8.26 15.80
CA PRO A 57 -0.29 8.23 16.57
C PRO A 57 -1.44 7.89 15.61
N LEU A 58 -2.17 6.82 15.89
CA LEU A 58 -3.42 6.57 15.20
C LEU A 58 -4.41 7.73 15.48
N PRO A 59 -5.33 8.03 14.55
CA PRO A 59 -6.36 9.04 14.77
C PRO A 59 -7.02 8.85 16.12
N ARG A 60 -7.19 9.96 16.86
CA ARG A 60 -7.80 9.92 18.20
C ARG A 60 -9.17 9.23 18.10
N GLY A 61 -9.40 8.23 18.94
CA GLY A 61 -10.65 7.47 18.93
C GLY A 61 -10.52 6.15 18.18
N PHE A 62 -10.12 6.18 16.91
CA PHE A 62 -10.23 5.04 15.98
C PHE A 62 -9.76 3.68 16.57
N ALA A 63 -8.48 3.54 16.92
CA ALA A 63 -7.97 2.25 17.42
C ALA A 63 -8.40 1.88 18.86
N ARG A 64 -8.84 2.86 19.66
CA ARG A 64 -9.42 2.58 20.99
C ARG A 64 -10.90 2.19 20.88
N GLN A 65 -11.56 2.62 19.81
CA GLN A 65 -12.97 2.38 19.56
C GLN A 65 -13.24 1.05 18.87
N ILE A 66 -12.26 0.44 18.18
CA ILE A 66 -12.38 -0.94 17.68
C ILE A 66 -12.37 -1.91 18.89
N PRO A 67 -13.52 -2.51 19.30
CA PRO A 67 -13.63 -3.28 20.52
C PRO A 67 -12.77 -4.55 20.50
N THR A 68 -12.33 -4.96 21.69
CA THR A 68 -11.38 -6.06 21.92
C THR A 68 -11.95 -7.47 21.75
N ARG A 69 -12.93 -7.68 20.86
CA ARG A 69 -13.83 -8.85 20.72
C ARG A 69 -15.11 -8.76 21.56
N ARG A 70 -16.24 -8.49 20.90
CA ARG A 70 -17.51 -9.15 21.24
C ARG A 70 -17.50 -10.53 20.56
N ALA A 71 -18.00 -11.56 21.23
CA ALA A 71 -18.18 -12.88 20.62
C ALA A 71 -19.09 -12.72 19.38
N GLY A 72 -18.52 -12.89 18.18
CA GLY A 72 -19.20 -12.67 16.88
C GLY A 72 -18.48 -11.71 15.92
N GLY A 73 -17.64 -10.79 16.44
CA GLY A 73 -16.99 -9.74 15.66
C GLY A 73 -17.94 -8.58 15.32
N GLN A 74 -17.54 -7.35 15.65
CA GLN A 74 -18.30 -6.14 15.28
C GLN A 74 -18.07 -5.85 13.80
N TYR A 75 -19.14 -5.54 13.09
CA TYR A 75 -19.07 -5.03 11.73
C TYR A 75 -19.14 -3.50 11.75
N TYR A 76 -18.45 -2.88 10.81
CA TYR A 76 -18.40 -1.45 10.59
C TYR A 76 -18.88 -1.14 9.19
N THR A 77 -19.57 -0.01 9.05
CA THR A 77 -19.89 0.54 7.75
C THR A 77 -18.69 1.33 7.26
N VAL A 78 -18.15 0.93 6.11
CA VAL A 78 -17.07 1.61 5.41
C VAL A 78 -17.64 2.24 4.15
N VAL A 79 -17.60 3.56 4.07
CA VAL A 79 -18.15 4.33 2.96
C VAL A 79 -17.01 4.96 2.17
N LEU A 80 -16.94 4.67 0.87
CA LEU A 80 -15.93 5.23 -0.01
C LEU A 80 -16.14 6.73 -0.17
N GLU A 81 -15.13 7.54 0.11
CA GLU A 81 -15.26 9.00 0.00
C GLU A 81 -14.51 9.56 -1.20
N ARG A 82 -13.25 9.14 -1.36
CA ARG A 82 -12.36 9.71 -2.37
C ARG A 82 -11.47 8.65 -2.99
N ALA A 83 -11.57 8.51 -4.31
CA ALA A 83 -10.65 7.70 -5.09
C ALA A 83 -9.23 8.27 -5.01
N ILE A 84 -8.26 7.41 -4.69
CA ILE A 84 -6.82 7.68 -4.84
C ILE A 84 -6.34 7.12 -6.18
N GLN A 85 -6.73 5.88 -6.49
CA GLN A 85 -6.37 5.18 -7.72
C GLN A 85 -7.53 4.31 -8.19
N THR A 86 -8.08 4.60 -9.36
CA THR A 86 -9.17 3.81 -9.99
C THR A 86 -8.88 3.50 -11.46
N LYS A 87 -7.63 3.69 -11.89
CA LYS A 87 -7.23 3.48 -13.28
C LYS A 87 -7.30 1.99 -13.63
N ARG A 88 -7.64 1.70 -14.89
CA ARG A 88 -7.57 0.35 -15.47
C ARG A 88 -6.13 -0.18 -15.40
N ASN A 89 -5.99 -1.49 -15.31
CA ASN A 89 -4.70 -2.19 -15.29
C ASN A 89 -3.81 -1.81 -14.09
N SER A 90 -4.41 -1.33 -13.02
CA SER A 90 -3.76 -1.23 -11.72
C SER A 90 -4.05 -2.48 -10.89
N TRP A 91 -3.24 -2.74 -9.87
CA TRP A 91 -3.33 -3.92 -9.01
C TRP A 91 -4.46 -3.82 -7.97
N GLY A 92 -5.50 -3.07 -8.29
CA GLY A 92 -6.62 -2.77 -7.42
C GLY A 92 -6.97 -1.28 -7.42
N GLN A 93 -8.21 -1.01 -7.01
CA GLN A 93 -8.70 0.34 -6.80
C GLN A 93 -8.42 0.77 -5.36
N VAL A 94 -7.83 1.94 -5.16
CA VAL A 94 -7.47 2.48 -3.84
C VAL A 94 -8.33 3.69 -3.51
N TRP A 95 -8.95 3.67 -2.34
CA TRP A 95 -9.89 4.69 -1.88
C TRP A 95 -9.59 5.12 -0.45
N VAL A 96 -9.78 6.40 -0.15
CA VAL A 96 -10.03 6.85 1.21
C VAL A 96 -11.49 6.56 1.54
N ALA A 97 -11.73 5.98 2.71
CA ALA A 97 -13.06 5.67 3.19
C ALA A 97 -13.25 6.13 4.63
N ARG A 98 -14.47 6.57 4.95
CA ARG A 98 -14.90 6.82 6.33
C ARG A 98 -15.41 5.53 6.95
N VAL A 99 -15.20 5.38 8.25
CA VAL A 99 -15.67 4.25 9.04
C VAL A 99 -16.65 4.74 10.10
N SER A 100 -17.80 4.10 10.19
CA SER A 100 -18.83 4.37 11.19
C SER A 100 -19.22 3.09 11.93
N ASP A 101 -19.60 3.22 13.21
CA ASP A 101 -20.17 2.11 13.98
C ASP A 101 -21.70 2.07 13.78
N PRO A 102 -22.26 1.03 13.16
CA PRO A 102 -23.70 0.92 12.99
C PRO A 102 -24.44 0.74 14.33
N ALA A 103 -23.76 0.34 15.41
CA ALA A 103 -24.41 0.17 16.72
C ALA A 103 -24.56 1.47 17.52
N ASP A 104 -23.97 2.57 17.05
CA ASP A 104 -24.06 3.89 17.70
C ASP A 104 -25.15 4.77 17.06
N SER A 105 -25.99 4.20 16.19
CA SER A 105 -27.12 4.87 15.54
C SER A 105 -28.36 5.03 16.43
N ASP A 106 -28.37 4.42 17.62
CA ASP A 106 -29.52 4.44 18.54
C ASP A 106 -29.68 5.78 19.30
N SER A 107 -28.77 6.74 19.12
CA SER A 107 -28.99 8.09 19.62
C SER A 107 -29.99 8.81 18.69
N GLU A 108 -31.18 9.13 19.20
CA GLU A 108 -32.34 9.77 18.52
C GLU A 108 -32.07 11.20 17.95
N GLN A 109 -30.85 11.52 17.53
CA GLN A 109 -30.41 12.84 17.12
C GLN A 109 -30.04 12.84 15.62
N ASN A 110 -31.04 13.09 14.77
CA ASN A 110 -30.96 13.32 13.32
C ASN A 110 -30.27 12.24 12.47
N ASP A 111 -31.07 11.63 11.60
CA ASP A 111 -30.85 10.52 10.67
C ASP A 111 -29.72 10.71 9.60
N SER A 112 -28.83 11.70 9.74
CA SER A 112 -27.83 12.03 8.71
C SER A 112 -26.36 11.88 9.09
N ASP A 113 -26.00 11.80 10.38
CA ASP A 113 -24.59 11.79 10.79
C ASP A 113 -24.29 10.63 11.77
N LEU A 114 -24.12 9.41 11.23
CA LEU A 114 -23.50 8.32 12.01
C LEU A 114 -22.13 8.79 12.55
N PRO A 115 -21.81 8.54 13.83
CA PRO A 115 -20.55 8.98 14.40
C PRO A 115 -19.38 8.33 13.64
N VAL A 116 -18.58 9.19 12.99
CA VAL A 116 -17.41 8.77 12.24
C VAL A 116 -16.30 8.41 13.21
N LEU A 117 -15.89 7.13 13.21
CA LEU A 117 -14.78 6.63 14.03
C LEU A 117 -13.44 7.15 13.49
N GLY A 118 -13.33 7.32 12.17
CA GLY A 118 -12.12 7.80 11.50
C GLY A 118 -12.11 7.49 10.02
N HIS A 119 -10.95 7.73 9.40
CA HIS A 119 -10.70 7.47 7.99
C HIS A 119 -9.65 6.36 7.84
N ILE A 120 -9.87 5.50 6.84
CA ILE A 120 -8.96 4.44 6.44
C ILE A 120 -8.68 4.51 4.94
N VAL A 121 -7.70 3.74 4.49
CA VAL A 121 -7.54 3.40 3.08
C VAL A 121 -8.09 2.00 2.88
N VAL A 122 -8.83 1.82 1.79
CA VAL A 122 -9.21 0.50 1.30
C VAL A 122 -8.62 0.28 -0.09
N LYS A 123 -7.99 -0.88 -0.28
CA LYS A 123 -7.57 -1.38 -1.60
C LYS A 123 -8.54 -2.50 -1.98
N ILE A 124 -9.20 -2.35 -3.12
CA ILE A 124 -10.19 -3.30 -3.62
C ILE A 124 -9.59 -3.98 -4.85
N VAL A 125 -9.26 -5.26 -4.70
CA VAL A 125 -8.78 -6.12 -5.78
C VAL A 125 -9.99 -6.75 -6.43
N GLN A 126 -10.45 -6.12 -7.51
CA GLN A 126 -11.58 -6.57 -8.32
C GLN A 126 -11.06 -7.30 -9.57
N PRO A 127 -11.24 -8.63 -9.69
CA PRO A 127 -10.63 -9.46 -10.74
C PRO A 127 -10.73 -8.88 -12.15
N SER A 128 -11.92 -8.44 -12.55
CA SER A 128 -12.20 -7.95 -13.90
C SER A 128 -11.42 -6.68 -14.26
N LEU A 129 -10.98 -5.88 -13.29
CA LEU A 129 -10.27 -4.62 -13.51
C LEU A 129 -8.74 -4.73 -13.47
N LEU A 130 -8.21 -5.88 -13.04
CA LEU A 130 -6.79 -6.18 -13.06
C LEU A 130 -6.31 -6.50 -14.50
N PRO A 131 -4.99 -6.40 -14.79
CA PRO A 131 -4.44 -6.87 -16.05
C PRO A 131 -4.88 -8.31 -16.35
N HIS A 132 -5.43 -8.54 -17.55
CA HIS A 132 -5.82 -9.89 -17.98
C HIS A 132 -4.62 -10.57 -18.63
N PRO A 133 -4.41 -11.88 -18.44
CA PRO A 133 -3.39 -12.60 -19.18
C PRO A 133 -3.74 -12.54 -20.67
N ASN A 134 -2.72 -12.43 -21.52
CA ASN A 134 -2.93 -12.58 -22.96
C ASN A 134 -2.92 -14.09 -23.29
N PRO A 135 -4.05 -14.68 -23.71
CA PRO A 135 -4.16 -16.11 -24.02
C PRO A 135 -3.30 -16.55 -25.21
N ASP A 136 -2.80 -15.61 -26.01
CA ASP A 136 -1.88 -15.89 -27.13
C ASP A 136 -0.41 -15.66 -26.77
N SER A 137 -0.11 -15.16 -25.57
CA SER A 137 1.27 -14.84 -25.15
C SER A 137 1.96 -16.04 -24.52
N TYR A 138 3.23 -16.24 -24.83
CA TYR A 138 4.09 -17.17 -24.09
C TYR A 138 4.34 -16.75 -22.64
N HIS A 139 4.03 -15.50 -22.27
CA HIS A 139 4.24 -14.93 -20.93
C HIS A 139 3.05 -15.13 -19.98
N GLN A 140 2.18 -16.10 -20.22
CA GLN A 140 1.04 -16.40 -19.32
C GLN A 140 1.47 -16.77 -17.89
N TRP A 141 2.62 -17.42 -17.75
CA TRP A 141 3.27 -17.73 -16.47
C TRP A 141 3.65 -16.50 -15.62
N GLU A 142 3.70 -15.30 -16.21
CA GLU A 142 3.90 -14.04 -15.46
C GLU A 142 2.59 -13.45 -14.91
N TYR A 143 1.44 -14.05 -15.25
CA TYR A 143 0.15 -13.63 -14.73
C TYR A 143 0.06 -13.96 -13.24
N ILE A 144 -0.30 -12.94 -12.46
CA ILE A 144 -0.55 -13.09 -11.03
C ILE A 144 -2.07 -13.08 -10.83
N PRO A 145 -2.66 -14.20 -10.36
CA PRO A 145 -4.08 -14.26 -10.06
C PRO A 145 -4.50 -13.14 -9.09
N PRO A 146 -5.67 -12.49 -9.29
CA PRO A 146 -6.19 -11.47 -8.40
C PRO A 146 -6.24 -11.90 -6.92
N LYS A 147 -6.62 -13.15 -6.66
CA LYS A 147 -6.59 -13.75 -5.32
C LYS A 147 -5.17 -13.73 -4.73
N ASN A 148 -4.15 -14.09 -5.51
CA ASN A 148 -2.75 -14.04 -5.07
C ASN A 148 -2.30 -12.62 -4.77
N VAL A 149 -2.69 -11.62 -5.57
CA VAL A 149 -2.40 -10.20 -5.27
C VAL A 149 -2.93 -9.81 -3.88
N ALA A 150 -4.18 -10.14 -3.58
CA ALA A 150 -4.80 -9.81 -2.30
C ALA A 150 -4.21 -10.62 -1.13
N CYS A 151 -4.03 -11.93 -1.31
CA CYS A 151 -3.52 -12.83 -0.28
C CYS A 151 -2.05 -12.60 0.03
N THR A 152 -1.21 -12.28 -0.96
CA THR A 152 0.19 -11.91 -0.73
C THR A 152 0.26 -10.65 0.13
N GLU A 153 -0.55 -9.63 -0.15
CA GLU A 153 -0.55 -8.40 0.63
C GLU A 153 -1.08 -8.62 2.06
N ASP A 154 -2.16 -9.40 2.25
CA ASP A 154 -2.66 -9.81 3.58
C ASP A 154 -1.58 -10.57 4.38
N TRP A 155 -0.92 -11.54 3.73
CA TRP A 155 0.18 -12.30 4.33
C TRP A 155 1.37 -11.40 4.71
N MET A 156 1.78 -10.49 3.83
CA MET A 156 2.86 -9.53 4.07
C MET A 156 2.58 -8.66 5.30
N TYR A 157 1.37 -8.12 5.43
CA TYR A 157 1.01 -7.36 6.63
C TYR A 157 1.02 -8.22 7.91
N GLY A 158 0.73 -9.52 7.79
CA GLY A 158 0.89 -10.49 8.86
C GLY A 158 2.36 -10.64 9.30
N GLN A 159 3.30 -10.77 8.37
CA GLN A 159 4.73 -10.84 8.67
C GLN A 159 5.26 -9.53 9.26
N LEU A 160 4.77 -8.39 8.75
CA LEU A 160 5.21 -7.06 9.16
C LEU A 160 4.45 -6.50 10.37
N GLN A 161 3.75 -7.34 11.14
CA GLN A 161 2.95 -6.91 12.29
C GLN A 161 3.74 -6.04 13.27
N ALA A 162 5.00 -6.37 13.54
CA ALA A 162 5.86 -5.61 14.44
C ALA A 162 6.17 -4.19 13.95
N LEU A 163 6.09 -3.94 12.64
CA LEU A 163 6.43 -2.67 11.98
C LEU A 163 5.21 -1.77 11.70
N GLN A 164 4.00 -2.30 11.91
CA GLN A 164 2.76 -1.60 11.61
C GLN A 164 2.61 -0.30 12.42
N GLY A 165 2.20 0.76 11.73
CA GLY A 165 2.11 2.11 12.28
C GLY A 165 3.43 2.87 12.25
N ARG A 166 4.54 2.26 11.83
CA ARG A 166 5.84 2.92 11.72
C ARG A 166 6.44 2.77 10.32
N GLU A 167 6.97 1.63 9.96
CA GLU A 167 7.57 1.42 8.62
C GLU A 167 6.50 1.08 7.57
N VAL A 168 5.39 0.45 7.98
CA VAL A 168 4.21 0.17 7.13
C VAL A 168 2.92 0.69 7.79
N PRO A 169 1.80 0.84 7.05
CA PRO A 169 0.49 1.17 7.62
C PRO A 169 0.01 0.13 8.65
N CYS A 170 -0.83 0.54 9.60
CA CYS A 170 -1.61 -0.44 10.37
C CYS A 170 -2.60 -1.16 9.45
N TYR A 171 -2.73 -2.47 9.60
CA TYR A 171 -3.56 -3.32 8.76
C TYR A 171 -4.74 -3.90 9.51
N TYR A 172 -5.94 -3.57 9.06
CA TYR A 172 -7.20 -3.93 9.73
C TYR A 172 -7.82 -5.23 9.17
N GLY A 173 -7.21 -5.83 8.15
CA GLY A 173 -7.60 -7.13 7.60
C GLY A 173 -8.14 -7.07 6.18
N MET A 174 -8.32 -8.27 5.61
CA MET A 174 -8.94 -8.52 4.32
C MET A 174 -10.35 -9.09 4.48
N GLN A 175 -11.24 -8.77 3.54
CA GLN A 175 -12.57 -9.40 3.41
C GLN A 175 -12.99 -9.52 1.95
N THR A 176 -13.72 -10.60 1.65
CA THR A 176 -14.45 -10.72 0.39
C THR A 176 -15.72 -9.87 0.46
N VAL A 177 -15.94 -9.04 -0.55
CA VAL A 177 -17.10 -8.16 -0.69
C VAL A 177 -17.70 -8.31 -2.08
N VAL A 178 -18.95 -7.89 -2.25
CA VAL A 178 -19.59 -7.82 -3.56
C VAL A 178 -19.64 -6.36 -4.02
N THR A 179 -19.10 -6.09 -5.20
CA THR A 179 -19.07 -4.76 -5.80
C THR A 179 -20.44 -4.39 -6.42
N PRO A 180 -20.70 -3.10 -6.74
CA PRO A 180 -21.96 -2.68 -7.35
C PRO A 180 -22.33 -3.39 -8.66
N CYS A 181 -21.35 -3.91 -9.41
CA CYS A 181 -21.59 -4.70 -10.61
C CYS A 181 -21.90 -6.18 -10.34
N GLY A 182 -22.01 -6.58 -9.07
CA GLY A 182 -22.29 -7.96 -8.65
C GLY A 182 -21.07 -8.88 -8.59
N GLU A 183 -19.87 -8.38 -8.88
CA GLU A 183 -18.63 -9.16 -8.86
C GLU A 183 -18.05 -9.25 -7.43
N SER A 184 -17.61 -10.44 -7.03
CA SER A 184 -16.80 -10.66 -5.82
C SER A 184 -15.44 -9.97 -5.93
N ALA A 185 -15.00 -9.30 -4.88
CA ALA A 185 -13.69 -8.66 -4.80
C ALA A 185 -13.09 -8.80 -3.40
N TRP A 186 -11.78 -8.64 -3.28
CA TRP A 186 -11.10 -8.60 -1.98
C TRP A 186 -10.84 -7.16 -1.57
N LEU A 187 -11.37 -6.76 -0.41
CA LEU A 187 -11.18 -5.47 0.20
C LEU A 187 -10.15 -5.59 1.33
N LEU A 188 -9.01 -4.91 1.18
CA LEU A 188 -7.95 -4.80 2.17
C LEU A 188 -8.07 -3.44 2.88
N ALA A 189 -8.29 -3.45 4.18
CA ALA A 189 -8.45 -2.24 5.00
C ALA A 189 -7.16 -1.91 5.76
N MET A 190 -6.69 -0.66 5.64
CA MET A 190 -5.43 -0.21 6.25
C MET A 190 -5.46 1.26 6.70
N GLU A 191 -4.49 1.66 7.51
CA GLU A 191 -4.31 3.03 8.01
C GLU A 191 -4.22 4.03 6.87
N TYR A 192 -4.99 5.13 6.96
CA TYR A 192 -4.74 6.31 6.14
C TYR A 192 -3.51 7.05 6.65
N VAL A 193 -2.40 6.94 5.93
CA VAL A 193 -1.15 7.65 6.25
C VAL A 193 -1.23 9.06 5.65
N GLU A 194 -1.40 10.07 6.50
CA GLU A 194 -1.36 11.47 6.07
C GLU A 194 0.07 11.84 5.63
N GLY A 195 0.20 12.23 4.36
CA GLY A 195 1.49 12.56 3.75
C GLY A 195 1.38 12.76 2.24
N GLU A 196 2.54 12.80 1.59
CA GLU A 196 2.67 12.80 0.13
C GLU A 196 3.57 11.64 -0.30
N THR A 197 3.38 11.13 -1.52
CA THR A 197 4.30 10.13 -2.08
C THR A 197 5.65 10.76 -2.36
N LEU A 198 6.71 9.95 -2.33
CA LEU A 198 8.06 10.40 -2.67
C LEU A 198 8.09 11.00 -4.07
N SER A 199 7.34 10.42 -5.02
CA SER A 199 7.21 10.97 -6.37
C SER A 199 6.73 12.41 -6.36
N ARG A 200 5.65 12.69 -5.63
CA ARG A 200 5.04 14.03 -5.56
C ARG A 200 5.98 15.04 -4.88
N TRP A 201 6.68 14.62 -3.83
CA TRP A 201 7.65 15.48 -3.18
C TRP A 201 8.82 15.83 -4.10
N LEU A 202 9.39 14.85 -4.81
CA LEU A 202 10.47 15.08 -5.76
C LEU A 202 10.03 15.99 -6.91
N ASP A 203 8.80 15.83 -7.40
CA ASP A 203 8.22 16.73 -8.40
C ASP A 203 8.11 18.18 -7.88
N SER A 204 7.80 18.37 -6.59
CA SER A 204 7.72 19.70 -5.97
C SER A 204 9.06 20.44 -5.91
N CYS A 205 10.19 19.71 -5.94
CA CYS A 205 11.53 20.26 -5.98
C CYS A 205 11.96 20.74 -7.38
N HIS A 206 11.06 20.73 -8.37
CA HIS A 206 11.31 21.14 -9.75
C HIS A 206 10.25 22.12 -10.24
N ASP A 207 10.65 23.01 -11.15
CA ASP A 207 9.71 23.97 -11.78
C ASP A 207 8.67 23.29 -12.69
N ASP A 208 9.05 22.15 -13.28
CA ASP A 208 8.24 21.41 -14.25
C ASP A 208 8.11 19.93 -13.79
N PRO A 209 6.98 19.56 -13.17
CA PRO A 209 6.72 18.19 -12.71
C PRO A 209 6.89 17.17 -13.84
N GLY A 210 7.62 16.08 -13.58
CA GLY A 210 7.94 15.06 -14.58
C GLY A 210 9.07 15.41 -15.56
N ASN A 211 9.53 16.66 -15.60
CA ASN A 211 10.68 17.11 -16.39
C ASN A 211 11.74 17.69 -15.44
N TRP A 212 12.41 16.80 -14.69
CA TRP A 212 13.37 17.10 -13.63
C TRP A 212 14.70 17.75 -14.09
N ARG A 213 14.66 18.56 -15.15
CA ARG A 213 15.81 19.26 -15.69
C ARG A 213 16.16 20.53 -14.92
N ARG A 214 15.20 21.10 -14.20
CA ARG A 214 15.34 22.39 -13.51
C ARG A 214 14.91 22.27 -12.05
N PRO A 215 15.84 21.97 -11.14
CA PRO A 215 15.53 22.02 -9.72
C PRO A 215 15.20 23.47 -9.34
N ASN A 216 14.15 23.65 -8.55
CA ASN A 216 13.72 24.97 -8.05
C ASN A 216 14.22 25.24 -6.62
N ASP A 217 14.72 24.21 -5.93
CA ASP A 217 15.22 24.30 -4.57
C ASP A 217 16.52 23.48 -4.43
N LEU A 218 17.61 24.17 -4.09
CA LEU A 218 18.93 23.62 -3.81
C LEU A 218 19.45 24.11 -2.44
N THR A 219 18.53 24.44 -1.54
CA THR A 219 18.87 24.91 -0.20
C THR A 219 19.46 23.79 0.65
N PRO A 220 20.32 24.12 1.64
CA PRO A 220 20.80 23.15 2.62
C PRO A 220 19.65 22.37 3.30
N GLU A 221 18.53 23.02 3.57
CA GLU A 221 17.36 22.44 4.20
C GLU A 221 16.74 21.31 3.36
N VAL A 222 16.64 21.50 2.04
CA VAL A 222 16.18 20.43 1.13
C VAL A 222 17.16 19.26 1.14
N PHE A 223 18.46 19.51 1.06
CA PHE A 223 19.45 18.45 1.13
C PHE A 223 19.42 17.69 2.46
N ASP A 224 19.21 18.38 3.58
CA ASP A 224 19.06 17.71 4.88
C ASP A 224 17.79 16.88 4.95
N LYS A 225 16.69 17.33 4.33
CA LYS A 225 15.47 16.53 4.18
C LYS A 225 15.72 15.29 3.31
N PHE A 226 16.43 15.40 2.18
CA PHE A 226 16.85 14.25 1.36
C PHE A 226 17.62 13.22 2.18
N LYS A 227 18.64 13.65 2.94
CA LYS A 227 19.44 12.76 3.80
C LYS A 227 18.59 12.03 4.83
N GLN A 228 17.68 12.75 5.50
CA GLN A 228 16.77 12.17 6.50
C GLN A 228 15.83 11.14 5.88
N LEU A 229 15.25 11.45 4.71
CA LEU A 229 14.33 10.56 4.01
C LEU A 229 15.04 9.32 3.46
N LEU A 230 16.22 9.47 2.85
CA LEU A 230 17.02 8.34 2.38
C LEU A 230 17.44 7.44 3.54
N THR A 231 17.92 8.03 4.64
CA THR A 231 18.24 7.29 5.88
C THR A 231 17.01 6.54 6.38
N SER A 232 15.84 7.19 6.45
CA SER A 232 14.60 6.54 6.87
C SER A 232 14.15 5.44 5.91
N GLY A 233 14.36 5.59 4.60
CA GLY A 233 14.05 4.57 3.60
C GLY A 233 14.90 3.33 3.80
N ILE A 234 16.23 3.51 3.94
CA ILE A 234 17.16 2.40 4.18
C ILE A 234 16.83 1.70 5.50
N GLU A 235 16.62 2.45 6.58
CA GLU A 235 16.21 1.86 7.87
C GLU A 235 14.90 1.08 7.76
N GLY A 236 13.93 1.60 7.01
CA GLY A 236 12.61 0.97 6.85
C GLY A 236 12.67 -0.32 6.04
N VAL A 237 13.37 -0.34 4.91
CA VAL A 237 13.52 -1.57 4.10
C VAL A 237 14.34 -2.62 4.84
N MET A 238 15.39 -2.22 5.57
CA MET A 238 16.15 -3.15 6.41
C MET A 238 15.30 -3.72 7.55
N ALA A 239 14.37 -2.93 8.12
CA ALA A 239 13.44 -3.42 9.13
C ALA A 239 12.47 -4.45 8.52
N ILE A 240 12.00 -4.24 7.28
CA ILE A 240 11.20 -5.20 6.52
C ILE A 240 12.00 -6.49 6.31
N HIS A 241 13.26 -6.39 5.84
CA HIS A 241 14.14 -7.55 5.65
C HIS A 241 14.43 -8.31 6.94
N ALA A 242 14.50 -7.61 8.08
CA ALA A 242 14.67 -8.24 9.39
C ALA A 242 13.46 -9.11 9.80
N GLN A 243 12.32 -9.01 9.09
CA GLN A 243 11.18 -9.93 9.20
C GLN A 243 11.23 -11.07 8.16
N SER A 244 12.39 -11.30 7.53
CA SER A 244 12.62 -12.33 6.51
C SER A 244 11.76 -12.21 5.24
N VAL A 245 11.33 -10.99 4.90
CA VAL A 245 10.55 -10.72 3.68
C VAL A 245 11.09 -9.54 2.88
N PHE A 246 10.86 -9.57 1.57
CA PHE A 246 11.07 -8.46 0.64
C PHE A 246 9.81 -7.59 0.52
N HIS A 247 9.98 -6.30 0.25
CA HIS A 247 8.87 -5.45 -0.16
C HIS A 247 8.35 -5.83 -1.57
N GLY A 248 9.25 -6.14 -2.48
CA GLY A 248 9.00 -6.61 -3.84
C GLY A 248 8.72 -5.50 -4.88
N ASP A 249 8.28 -4.32 -4.42
CA ASP A 249 7.98 -3.19 -5.32
C ASP A 249 8.40 -1.81 -4.78
N VAL A 250 9.69 -1.65 -4.46
CA VAL A 250 10.23 -0.38 -3.95
C VAL A 250 10.32 0.66 -5.07
N ARG A 251 9.28 1.49 -5.18
CA ARG A 251 9.21 2.60 -6.15
C ARG A 251 8.62 3.85 -5.53
N ARG A 252 8.98 5.03 -6.06
CA ARG A 252 8.53 6.35 -5.55
C ARG A 252 7.02 6.48 -5.25
N PRO A 253 6.09 5.91 -6.04
CA PRO A 253 4.67 5.98 -5.71
C PRO A 253 4.28 5.17 -4.45
N ASN A 254 5.06 4.15 -4.12
CA ASN A 254 4.84 3.22 -3.02
C ASN A 254 5.58 3.62 -1.72
N LEU A 255 6.18 4.81 -1.72
CA LEU A 255 6.87 5.39 -0.57
C LEU A 255 6.15 6.66 -0.16
N ILE A 256 5.49 6.67 0.99
CA ILE A 256 4.83 7.85 1.54
C ILE A 256 5.77 8.56 2.52
N ILE A 257 6.00 9.85 2.31
CA ILE A 257 6.60 10.74 3.30
C ILE A 257 5.50 11.17 4.27
N ALA A 258 5.46 10.52 5.42
CA ALA A 258 4.43 10.78 6.42
C ALA A 258 4.65 12.13 7.12
N LYS A 259 3.58 12.90 7.26
CA LYS A 259 3.59 14.25 7.84
C LYS A 259 3.70 14.24 9.36
N ALA A 260 3.10 13.24 10.02
CA ALA A 260 2.98 13.19 11.48
C ALA A 260 3.89 12.11 12.07
N PHE A 261 5.13 12.48 12.38
CA PHE A 261 6.04 11.63 13.16
C PHE A 261 6.73 12.43 14.27
N PRO A 262 6.80 11.91 15.52
CA PRO A 262 7.42 12.62 16.64
C PRO A 262 8.92 12.89 16.46
N VAL A 263 9.59 12.13 15.58
CA VAL A 263 11.06 12.07 15.46
C VAL A 263 11.54 12.55 14.07
N GLY A 264 10.73 13.37 13.38
CA GLY A 264 11.06 13.90 12.05
C GLY A 264 10.43 13.12 10.90
N PRO A 265 10.70 13.51 9.64
CA PRO A 265 10.09 12.91 8.45
C PRO A 265 10.48 11.44 8.34
N ARG A 266 9.50 10.59 8.01
CA ARG A 266 9.68 9.15 7.88
C ARG A 266 9.01 8.64 6.62
N VAL A 267 9.67 7.66 6.00
CA VAL A 267 9.18 6.94 4.85
C VAL A 267 8.32 5.77 5.34
N VAL A 268 7.14 5.63 4.74
CA VAL A 268 6.21 4.52 4.99
C VAL A 268 6.03 3.76 3.68
N PHE A 269 6.26 2.46 3.74
CA PHE A 269 6.17 1.55 2.61
C PHE A 269 4.73 1.05 2.45
N ILE A 270 4.20 1.08 1.23
CA ILE A 270 2.85 0.63 0.89
C ILE A 270 2.87 -0.24 -0.36
N ASP A 271 1.75 -0.90 -0.67
CA ASP A 271 1.59 -1.79 -1.82
C ASP A 271 2.53 -3.00 -1.75
N LEU A 272 2.18 -3.92 -0.84
CA LEU A 272 2.98 -5.12 -0.53
C LEU A 272 2.57 -6.33 -1.38
N ALA A 273 1.83 -6.12 -2.47
CA ALA A 273 1.27 -7.19 -3.28
C ALA A 273 2.33 -8.03 -4.03
N LEU A 274 3.56 -7.51 -4.13
CA LEU A 274 4.73 -8.20 -4.69
C LEU A 274 5.68 -8.75 -3.63
N GLY A 275 5.33 -8.63 -2.35
CA GLY A 275 6.16 -9.12 -1.27
C GLY A 275 6.33 -10.63 -1.30
N ARG A 276 7.46 -11.11 -0.76
CA ARG A 276 7.84 -12.54 -0.76
C ARG A 276 8.88 -12.82 0.32
N GLU A 277 9.08 -14.08 0.67
CA GLU A 277 10.12 -14.49 1.63
C GLU A 277 11.53 -14.27 1.08
N ILE A 278 12.48 -13.93 1.95
CA ILE A 278 13.88 -13.70 1.56
C ILE A 278 14.61 -14.99 1.22
N ASP A 279 14.26 -16.09 1.86
CA ASP A 279 14.94 -17.38 1.73
C ASP A 279 14.98 -17.88 0.28
N ASP A 280 14.02 -17.44 -0.55
CA ASP A 280 13.98 -17.74 -1.98
C ASP A 280 15.07 -17.02 -2.79
N PHE A 281 15.53 -15.84 -2.33
CA PHE A 281 16.44 -14.95 -3.07
C PHE A 281 17.38 -14.12 -2.17
N PRO A 282 18.27 -14.72 -1.36
CA PRO A 282 19.09 -13.99 -0.40
C PRO A 282 20.00 -12.93 -1.05
N SER A 283 20.42 -13.13 -2.31
CA SER A 283 21.23 -12.14 -3.05
C SER A 283 20.46 -10.89 -3.48
N ALA A 284 19.13 -10.88 -3.37
CA ALA A 284 18.29 -9.74 -3.76
C ALA A 284 18.13 -8.68 -2.65
N VAL A 285 18.59 -8.96 -1.42
CA VAL A 285 18.58 -8.03 -0.27
C VAL A 285 19.29 -6.72 -0.61
N ASP A 286 20.51 -6.85 -1.11
CA ASP A 286 21.31 -5.70 -1.52
C ASP A 286 20.65 -4.94 -2.68
N GLY A 287 19.99 -5.65 -3.59
CA GLY A 287 19.24 -5.08 -4.71
C GLY A 287 18.11 -4.17 -4.25
N GLU A 288 17.26 -4.62 -3.32
CA GLU A 288 16.13 -3.81 -2.86
C GLU A 288 16.57 -2.58 -2.03
N ILE A 289 17.69 -2.67 -1.32
CA ILE A 289 18.31 -1.51 -0.65
C ILE A 289 18.84 -0.51 -1.68
N MET A 290 19.45 -0.97 -2.77
CA MET A 290 19.85 -0.11 -3.88
C MET A 290 18.63 0.52 -4.57
N ASP A 291 17.55 -0.23 -4.76
CA ASP A 291 16.30 0.30 -5.31
C ASP A 291 15.77 1.47 -4.46
N VAL A 292 15.80 1.36 -3.12
CA VAL A 292 15.47 2.47 -2.21
C VAL A 292 16.35 3.67 -2.51
N CYS A 293 17.68 3.49 -2.55
CA CYS A 293 18.61 4.57 -2.83
C CYS A 293 18.28 5.31 -4.13
N ASP A 294 18.05 4.57 -5.21
CA ASP A 294 17.74 5.10 -6.54
C ASP A 294 16.39 5.83 -6.58
N GLN A 295 15.43 5.44 -5.74
CA GLN A 295 14.15 6.15 -5.64
C GLN A 295 14.30 7.59 -5.13
N PHE A 296 15.36 7.92 -4.38
CA PHE A 296 15.59 9.28 -3.86
C PHE A 296 16.36 10.20 -4.81
N LEU A 297 16.85 9.71 -5.96
CA LEU A 297 17.66 10.49 -6.89
C LEU A 297 16.81 11.05 -8.05
N CYS A 298 16.54 12.36 -8.08
CA CYS A 298 15.70 12.98 -9.13
C CYS A 298 16.48 13.59 -10.29
N CYS A 299 17.53 14.37 -10.04
CA CYS A 299 18.34 14.99 -11.09
C CYS A 299 19.81 15.11 -10.66
N PRO A 300 20.78 15.34 -11.57
CA PRO A 300 22.19 15.43 -11.20
C PRO A 300 22.50 16.47 -10.12
N ALA A 301 21.76 17.59 -10.09
CA ALA A 301 21.95 18.66 -9.12
C ALA A 301 21.57 18.24 -7.69
N HIS A 302 20.54 17.40 -7.53
CA HIS A 302 20.18 16.82 -6.24
C HIS A 302 20.97 15.55 -5.92
N ALA A 303 21.21 14.71 -6.92
CA ALA A 303 21.88 13.43 -6.74
C ALA A 303 23.34 13.58 -6.34
N THR A 304 24.10 14.45 -7.02
CA THR A 304 25.55 14.58 -6.79
C THR A 304 25.89 14.91 -5.33
N PRO A 305 25.26 15.91 -4.68
CA PRO A 305 25.56 16.21 -3.27
C PRO A 305 25.13 15.10 -2.31
N ILE A 306 24.04 14.39 -2.61
CA ILE A 306 23.55 13.28 -1.79
C ILE A 306 24.47 12.07 -1.90
N THR A 307 24.89 11.70 -3.10
CA THR A 307 25.89 10.65 -3.33
C THR A 307 27.21 11.00 -2.64
N ALA A 308 27.73 12.22 -2.84
CA ALA A 308 28.97 12.67 -2.20
C ALA A 308 28.88 12.73 -0.67
N TRP A 309 27.68 12.90 -0.11
CA TRP A 309 27.43 12.77 1.33
C TRP A 309 27.42 11.30 1.76
N ALA A 310 26.72 10.44 1.03
CA ALA A 310 26.59 9.02 1.31
C ALA A 310 27.93 8.26 1.19
N GLU A 311 28.86 8.75 0.36
CA GLU A 311 30.23 8.20 0.23
C GLU A 311 31.13 8.53 1.44
N LYS A 312 30.85 9.63 2.16
CA LYS A 312 31.73 10.14 3.24
C LYS A 312 31.51 9.49 4.60
N GLY A 313 30.38 8.82 4.80
CA GLY A 313 30.04 8.22 6.07
C GLY A 313 29.20 6.96 5.88
N PRO A 314 29.18 6.06 6.88
CA PRO A 314 28.33 4.89 6.78
C PRO A 314 26.86 5.32 6.73
N LEU A 315 26.15 4.84 5.72
CA LEU A 315 24.70 4.76 5.74
C LEU A 315 24.28 3.81 6.88
N PRO A 316 22.98 3.77 7.26
CA PRO A 316 22.51 2.89 8.32
C PRO A 316 23.08 1.46 8.22
N ASN A 317 23.47 0.91 9.36
CA ASN A 317 24.09 -0.42 9.49
C ASN A 317 25.41 -0.63 8.73
N GLY A 318 26.15 0.43 8.43
CA GLY A 318 27.48 0.33 7.82
C GLY A 318 27.46 0.18 6.31
N TRP A 319 26.30 0.40 5.68
CA TRP A 319 26.19 0.44 4.23
C TRP A 319 27.09 1.54 3.66
N VAL A 320 27.80 1.21 2.59
CA VAL A 320 28.60 2.16 1.82
C VAL A 320 27.94 2.28 0.46
N PHE A 321 27.71 3.51 0.02
CA PHE A 321 27.18 3.77 -1.31
C PHE A 321 28.22 3.29 -2.34
N GLY A 322 27.98 2.14 -2.97
CA GLY A 322 28.85 1.61 -4.00
C GLY A 322 28.62 2.36 -5.31
N THR A 323 29.67 2.93 -5.89
CA THR A 323 29.64 3.42 -7.28
C THR A 323 29.63 2.23 -8.23
N GLY A 324 28.49 1.54 -8.29
CA GLY A 324 28.27 0.41 -9.19
C GLY A 324 27.77 0.89 -10.56
N TYR A 325 28.66 1.47 -11.35
CA TYR A 325 28.55 1.53 -12.82
C TYR A 325 29.91 1.29 -13.44
#